data_AF-A0AAW9IYT9-F1
#
_entry.id   AF-A0AAW9IYT9-F1
#
_cell.length_a   1.000
_cell.length_b   1.000
_cell.length_c   1.000
_cell.angle_alpha   90.00
_cell.angle_beta   90.00
_cell.angle_gamma   90.00
#
_symmetry.space_group_name_H-M   'P 1'
#
loop_
_entity.id
_entity.type
_entity.pdbx_description
1 polymer ?
#
loop_
_entity_poly.entity_id
_entity_poly.type
_entity_poly.pdbx_seq_one_letter_code
_entity_poly.pdbx_strand_id
1 'polypeptide(L)'
;IIVTTMSLINVFPSEYIDICCELCSELVIDEAHHIAASTWNQLKRKFEKQRILQFTATPFRNDEKKVDGKIIYNFPLTLAQEQGYFETINFKSIFEFDEESSDLAIAKAAVEQLKTDIDSGYNHIILVRANTKQR
;
A
#
# COMPACT_ATOMS: atom_id res chain seq x y z
N ILE A 1 12.68 18.96 -6.95
CA ILE A 1 12.06 17.68 -6.51
C ILE A 1 12.44 16.63 -7.53
N ILE A 2 13.05 15.52 -7.08
CA ILE A 2 13.42 14.38 -7.93
C ILE A 2 12.51 13.23 -7.55
N VAL A 3 11.87 12.59 -8.53
CA VAL A 3 11.00 11.44 -8.32
C VAL A 3 11.58 10.25 -9.07
N THR A 4 11.73 9.11 -8.38
CA THR A 4 12.28 7.88 -8.93
C THR A 4 11.69 6.66 -8.23
N THR A 5 11.97 5.47 -8.75
CA THR A 5 11.57 4.20 -8.13
C THR A 5 12.78 3.48 -7.57
N MET A 6 12.55 2.56 -6.62
CA MET A 6 13.64 1.72 -6.10
C MET A 6 14.30 0.89 -7.20
N SER A 7 13.54 0.44 -8.21
CA SER A 7 14.11 -0.29 -9.34
C SER A 7 15.08 0.55 -10.16
N LEU A 8 14.76 1.83 -10.40
CA LEU A 8 15.59 2.73 -11.19
C LEU A 8 16.81 3.23 -10.41
N ILE A 9 16.63 3.60 -9.14
CA ILE A 9 17.74 4.11 -8.32
C ILE A 9 18.80 3.04 -8.05
N ASN A 10 18.40 1.76 -7.96
CA ASN A 10 19.31 0.64 -7.73
C ASN A 10 20.23 0.34 -8.93
N VAL A 11 19.89 0.81 -10.14
CA VAL A 11 20.75 0.65 -11.33
C VAL A 11 21.61 1.88 -11.59
N PHE A 12 21.46 2.96 -10.82
CA PHE A 12 22.28 4.16 -10.99
C PHE A 12 23.71 3.91 -10.50
N PRO A 13 24.72 4.41 -11.22
CA PRO A 13 26.07 4.49 -10.69
C PRO A 13 26.09 5.28 -9.38
N SER A 14 26.98 4.89 -8.44
CA SER A 14 27.06 5.52 -7.11
C SER A 14 27.22 7.04 -7.19
N GLU A 15 27.97 7.54 -8.17
CA GLU A 15 28.22 8.98 -8.37
C GLU A 15 26.92 9.79 -8.49
N TYR A 16 25.90 9.26 -9.18
CA TYR A 16 24.61 9.93 -9.31
C TYR A 16 23.82 9.92 -7.99
N ILE A 17 23.95 8.85 -7.20
CA ILE A 17 23.35 8.78 -5.86
C ILE A 17 24.04 9.78 -4.94
N ASP A 18 25.37 9.91 -5.03
CA ASP A 18 26.16 10.84 -4.23
C ASP A 18 25.77 12.30 -4.56
N ILE A 19 25.60 12.64 -5.85
CA ILE A 19 25.06 13.94 -6.27
C ILE A 19 23.67 14.18 -5.70
N CYS A 20 22.78 13.18 -5.74
CA CYS A 20 21.46 13.28 -5.12
C CYS A 20 21.55 13.55 -3.61
N CYS A 21 22.51 12.94 -2.91
CA CYS A 21 22.72 13.19 -1.49
C CYS A 21 23.22 14.62 -1.21
N GLU A 22 24.06 15.16 -2.08
CA GLU A 22 24.56 16.54 -1.95
C GLU A 22 23.47 17.59 -2.24
N LEU A 23 22.62 17.33 -3.23
CA LEU A 23 21.61 18.29 -3.68
C LEU A 23 20.30 18.22 -2.88
N CYS A 24 19.97 17.07 -2.29
CA CYS A 24 18.71 16.87 -1.58
C CYS A 24 18.91 16.90 -0.07
N SER A 25 18.14 17.76 0.60
CA SER A 25 18.07 17.82 2.07
C SER A 25 17.18 16.73 2.68
N GLU A 26 16.24 16.19 1.90
CA GLU A 26 15.28 15.19 2.32
C GLU A 26 15.22 14.01 1.34
N LEU A 27 15.05 12.81 1.89
CA LEU A 27 14.62 11.61 1.19
C LEU A 27 13.19 11.28 1.63
N VAL A 28 12.25 11.35 0.70
CA VAL A 28 10.84 10.98 0.94
C VAL A 28 10.57 9.64 0.27
N ILE A 29 9.94 8.73 1.00
CA ILE A 29 9.66 7.38 0.54
C ILE A 29 8.20 7.07 0.72
N ASP A 30 7.59 6.64 -0.37
CA ASP A 30 6.22 6.15 -0.39
C ASP A 30 6.19 4.62 -0.34
N GLU A 31 5.11 4.05 0.17
CA GLU A 31 4.91 2.61 0.35
C GLU A 31 6.08 1.89 1.05
N ALA A 32 6.56 2.47 2.16
CA ALA A 32 7.78 2.04 2.84
C ALA A 32 7.77 0.56 3.32
N HIS A 33 6.60 -0.07 3.40
CA HIS A 33 6.45 -1.47 3.76
C HIS A 33 6.89 -2.46 2.66
N HIS A 34 7.00 -2.02 1.41
CA HIS A 34 7.38 -2.87 0.27
C HIS A 34 8.89 -2.94 0.01
N ILE A 35 9.70 -2.15 0.71
CA ILE A 35 11.11 -2.01 0.36
C ILE A 35 11.90 -3.26 0.78
N ALA A 36 12.56 -3.90 -0.19
CA ALA A 36 13.46 -5.02 0.07
C ALA A 36 14.59 -4.58 1.02
N ALA A 37 14.81 -5.35 2.09
CA ALA A 37 15.69 -4.95 3.19
C ALA A 37 17.13 -4.66 2.74
N SER A 38 17.67 -5.42 1.77
CA SER A 38 19.07 -5.26 1.33
C SER A 38 19.31 -3.97 0.56
N THR A 39 18.50 -3.68 -0.46
CA THR A 39 18.63 -2.47 -1.30
C THR A 39 18.22 -1.22 -0.52
N TRP A 40 17.19 -1.33 0.33
CA TRP A 40 16.79 -0.27 1.24
C TRP A 40 17.94 0.19 2.12
N ASN A 41 18.59 -0.76 2.80
CA ASN A 41 19.66 -0.46 3.76
C ASN A 41 20.85 0.22 3.08
N GLN A 42 21.15 -0.11 1.82
CA GLN A 42 22.23 0.54 1.07
C GLN A 42 21.89 1.99 0.75
N LEU A 43 20.69 2.26 0.22
CA LEU A 43 20.24 3.61 -0.08
C LEU A 43 20.13 4.46 1.20
N LYS A 44 19.53 3.89 2.24
CA LYS A 44 19.38 4.56 3.55
C LYS A 44 20.73 5.01 4.12
N ARG A 45 21.77 4.19 4.01
CA ARG A 45 23.13 4.54 4.47
C ARG A 45 23.72 5.73 3.71
N LYS A 46 23.47 5.83 2.40
CA LYS A 46 23.92 6.98 1.60
C LYS A 46 23.26 8.29 2.05
N PHE A 47 21.98 8.21 2.43
CA PHE A 47 21.18 9.33 2.91
C PHE A 47 21.19 9.49 4.45
N GLU A 48 22.16 8.92 5.16
CA GLU A 48 22.15 8.90 6.63
C GLU A 48 22.27 10.30 7.28
N LYS A 49 22.80 11.27 6.53
CA LYS A 49 22.97 12.66 6.97
C LYS A 49 21.73 13.52 6.69
N GLN A 50 20.83 13.02 5.84
CA GLN A 50 19.63 13.71 5.38
C GLN A 50 18.43 13.28 6.21
N ARG A 51 17.37 14.09 6.17
CA ARG A 51 16.10 13.71 6.80
C ARG A 51 15.41 12.67 5.93
N ILE A 52 15.08 11.52 6.51
CA ILE A 52 14.35 10.45 5.83
C ILE A 52 12.91 10.43 6.35
N LEU A 53 11.95 10.69 5.47
CA LEU A 53 10.51 10.64 5.77
C LEU A 53 9.87 9.47 5.03
N GLN A 54 9.14 8.63 5.76
CA GLN A 54 8.52 7.43 5.23
C GLN A 54 7.00 7.53 5.37
N PHE A 55 6.30 7.24 4.28
CA PHE A 55 4.86 7.13 4.21
C PHE A 55 4.48 5.67 3.93
N THR A 56 3.46 5.17 4.63
CA THR A 56 2.90 3.85 4.40
C THR A 56 1.49 3.79 5.00
N ALA A 57 0.56 3.15 4.32
CA ALA A 57 -0.74 2.81 4.89
C ALA A 57 -0.64 1.62 5.88
N THR A 58 0.37 0.78 5.72
CA THR A 58 0.60 -0.43 6.52
C THR A 58 1.96 -0.33 7.23
N PRO A 59 2.01 -0.01 8.53
CA PRO A 59 3.27 0.14 9.27
C PRO A 59 3.93 -1.20 9.64
N PHE A 60 3.31 -2.32 9.23
CA PHE A 60 3.80 -3.67 9.41
C PHE A 60 4.20 -4.26 8.06
N ARG A 61 5.36 -4.88 8.02
CA ARG A 61 5.84 -5.64 6.86
C ARG A 61 5.11 -6.98 6.76
N ASN A 62 5.24 -7.63 5.61
CA ASN A 62 4.71 -8.98 5.37
C ASN A 62 5.27 -10.04 6.32
N ASP A 63 6.43 -9.79 6.95
CA ASP A 63 7.03 -10.64 7.98
C ASP A 63 6.67 -10.20 9.42
N GLU A 64 5.57 -9.45 9.57
CA GLU A 64 5.04 -8.87 10.83
C GLU A 64 5.99 -7.92 11.57
N LYS A 65 7.17 -7.66 11.03
CA LYS A 65 8.11 -6.69 11.59
C LYS A 65 7.64 -5.28 11.28
N LYS A 66 7.86 -4.36 12.21
CA LYS A 66 7.61 -2.95 11.98
C LYS A 66 8.51 -2.43 10.86
N VAL A 67 7.96 -1.53 10.04
CA VAL A 67 8.77 -0.70 9.16
C VAL A 67 9.77 0.07 10.02
N ASP A 68 11.00 0.20 9.54
CA ASP A 68 12.09 0.81 10.28
C ASP A 68 11.87 2.32 10.49
N GLY A 69 12.27 2.83 11.65
CA GLY A 69 12.08 4.22 12.06
C GLY A 69 11.03 4.42 13.15
N LYS A 70 10.72 5.69 13.41
CA LYS A 70 9.76 6.12 14.43
C LYS A 70 8.47 6.60 13.76
N ILE A 71 7.33 6.05 14.16
CA ILE A 71 6.03 6.60 13.80
C ILE A 71 5.89 7.95 14.51
N ILE A 72 5.93 9.04 13.75
CA ILE A 72 5.77 10.41 14.27
C ILE A 72 4.33 10.91 14.13
N TYR A 73 3.54 10.27 13.28
CA TYR A 73 2.14 10.60 13.03
C TYR A 73 1.40 9.38 12.49
N ASN A 74 0.13 9.25 12.86
CA ASN A 74 -0.80 8.26 12.31
C ASN A 74 -2.09 8.99 11.96
N PHE A 75 -2.58 8.83 10.73
CA PHE A 75 -3.86 9.38 10.30
C PHE A 75 -4.91 8.26 10.28
N PRO A 76 -5.84 8.20 11.26
CA PRO A 76 -6.80 7.11 11.35
C PRO A 76 -7.78 7.12 10.17
N LEU A 77 -8.18 5.93 9.70
CA LEU A 77 -9.22 5.79 8.69
C LEU A 77 -10.55 6.42 9.13
N THR A 78 -10.89 6.33 10.42
CA THR A 78 -12.10 6.96 10.98
C THR A 78 -12.10 8.47 10.79
N LEU A 79 -10.96 9.13 11.04
CA LEU A 79 -10.81 10.57 10.84
C LEU A 79 -10.85 10.92 9.35
N ALA A 80 -10.28 10.07 8.49
CA ALA A 80 -10.35 10.24 7.05
C ALA A 80 -11.80 10.17 6.53
N GLN A 81 -12.63 9.31 7.12
CA GLN A 81 -14.06 9.22 6.83
C GLN A 81 -14.84 10.43 7.36
N GLU A 82 -14.58 10.84 8.61
CA GLU A 82 -15.19 12.04 9.21
C GLU A 82 -14.90 13.33 8.41
N GLN A 83 -13.72 13.41 7.79
CA GLN A 83 -13.31 14.54 6.95
C GLN A 83 -13.73 14.41 5.48
N GLY A 84 -14.40 13.32 5.09
CA GLY A 84 -14.83 13.09 3.71
C GLY A 84 -13.70 12.78 2.72
N TYR A 85 -12.51 12.41 3.20
CA TYR A 85 -11.42 11.91 2.34
C TYR A 85 -11.62 10.44 1.95
N PHE A 86 -12.38 9.69 2.75
CA PHE A 86 -12.71 8.28 2.51
C PHE A 86 -14.20 8.05 2.65
N GLU A 87 -14.73 7.15 1.81
CA GLU A 87 -16.12 6.71 1.88
C GLU A 87 -16.37 5.75 3.05
N THR A 88 -17.64 5.63 3.44
CA THR A 88 -18.05 4.67 4.48
C THR A 88 -17.95 3.24 3.93
N ILE A 89 -17.42 2.32 4.75
CA ILE A 89 -17.31 0.90 4.38
C ILE A 89 -18.60 0.18 4.78
N ASN A 90 -19.35 -0.28 3.79
CA ASN A 90 -20.54 -1.11 4.00
C ASN A 90 -20.13 -2.59 4.04
N PHE A 91 -19.93 -3.15 5.23
CA PHE A 91 -19.61 -4.56 5.40
C PHE A 91 -20.87 -5.43 5.27
N LYS A 92 -20.88 -6.32 4.27
CA LYS A 92 -21.96 -7.30 4.05
C LYS A 92 -21.46 -8.69 4.45
N SER A 93 -21.92 -9.17 5.60
CA SER A 93 -21.61 -10.54 6.05
C SER A 93 -22.38 -11.57 5.24
N ILE A 94 -21.69 -12.62 4.79
CA ILE A 94 -22.27 -13.78 4.11
C ILE A 94 -22.11 -14.97 5.04
N PHE A 95 -23.22 -15.64 5.36
CA PHE A 95 -23.24 -16.84 6.17
C PHE A 95 -23.41 -18.05 5.26
N GLU A 96 -22.36 -18.87 5.16
CA GLU A 96 -22.36 -20.15 4.47
C GLU A 96 -21.80 -21.20 5.44
N PHE A 97 -22.50 -22.33 5.56
CA PHE A 97 -22.15 -23.39 6.51
C PHE A 97 -21.19 -24.41 5.90
N ASP A 98 -21.21 -24.56 4.58
CA ASP A 98 -20.28 -25.39 3.84
C ASP A 98 -19.04 -24.58 3.43
N GLU A 99 -17.89 -24.92 4.01
CA GLU A 99 -16.62 -24.21 3.75
C GLU A 99 -16.23 -24.27 2.27
N GLU A 100 -16.50 -25.37 1.57
CA GLU A 100 -16.23 -25.52 0.13
C GLU A 100 -17.09 -24.58 -0.73
N SER A 101 -18.25 -24.17 -0.23
CA SER A 101 -19.20 -23.27 -0.91
C SER A 101 -19.03 -21.80 -0.54
N SER A 102 -18.22 -21.48 0.48
CA SER A 102 -18.07 -20.11 1.02
C SER A 102 -17.57 -19.10 -0.01
N ASP A 103 -16.50 -19.43 -0.74
CA ASP A 103 -15.95 -18.55 -1.78
C ASP A 103 -16.97 -18.28 -2.90
N LEU A 104 -17.73 -19.31 -3.28
CA LEU A 104 -18.79 -19.19 -4.29
C LEU A 104 -19.94 -18.31 -3.78
N ALA A 105 -20.32 -18.44 -2.52
CA ALA A 105 -21.35 -17.60 -1.89
C ALA A 105 -20.94 -16.12 -1.87
N ILE A 106 -19.69 -15.84 -1.46
CA ILE A 106 -19.12 -14.48 -1.48
C ILE A 106 -19.09 -13.92 -2.90
N ALA A 107 -18.63 -14.71 -3.87
CA ALA A 107 -18.55 -14.29 -5.27
C ALA A 107 -19.93 -13.96 -5.86
N LYS A 108 -20.94 -14.80 -5.60
CA LYS A 108 -22.32 -14.55 -6.02
C LYS A 108 -22.85 -13.25 -5.43
N ALA A 109 -22.71 -13.06 -4.12
CA ALA A 109 -23.18 -11.86 -3.43
C ALA A 109 -22.48 -10.58 -3.93
N ALA A 110 -21.18 -10.65 -4.22
CA ALA A 110 -20.43 -9.53 -4.79
C ALA A 110 -20.93 -9.17 -6.20
N VAL A 111 -21.15 -10.17 -7.06
CA VAL A 111 -21.67 -9.96 -8.43
C VAL A 111 -23.09 -9.38 -8.41
N GLU A 112 -23.96 -9.87 -7.52
CA GLU A 112 -25.30 -9.32 -7.34
C GLU A 112 -25.27 -7.86 -6.90
N GLN A 113 -24.36 -7.50 -5.97
CA GLN A 113 -24.18 -6.13 -5.55
C GLN A 113 -23.72 -5.25 -6.72
N LEU A 114 -22.71 -5.67 -7.47
CA LEU A 114 -22.20 -4.92 -8.61
C LEU A 114 -23.28 -4.70 -9.68
N LYS A 115 -24.11 -5.71 -9.97
CA LYS A 115 -25.23 -5.56 -10.90
C LYS A 115 -26.20 -4.48 -10.44
N THR A 116 -26.59 -4.52 -9.17
CA THR A 116 -27.47 -3.51 -8.56
C THR A 116 -26.87 -2.10 -8.65
N ASP A 117 -25.56 -1.99 -8.44
CA ASP A 117 -24.85 -0.71 -8.49
C ASP A 117 -24.81 -0.16 -9.93
N ILE A 118 -24.51 -1.01 -10.91
CA ILE A 118 -24.52 -0.64 -12.34
C ILE A 118 -25.92 -0.23 -12.79
N ASP A 119 -26.95 -0.97 -12.40
CA ASP A 119 -28.36 -0.66 -12.71
C ASP A 119 -28.79 0.68 -12.08
N SER A 120 -28.17 1.06 -10.96
CA SER A 120 -28.36 2.35 -10.29
C SER A 120 -27.51 3.48 -10.89
N GLY A 121 -26.71 3.20 -11.92
CA GLY A 121 -25.87 4.17 -12.62
C GLY A 121 -24.49 4.41 -12.02
N TYR A 122 -24.05 3.60 -11.05
CA TYR A 122 -22.72 3.70 -10.47
C TYR A 122 -21.65 3.04 -11.35
N ASN A 123 -20.48 3.67 -11.44
CA ASN A 123 -19.31 3.11 -12.13
C ASN A 123 -18.44 2.27 -11.18
N HIS A 124 -19.05 1.30 -10.50
CA HIS A 124 -18.36 0.44 -9.55
C HIS A 124 -17.63 -0.71 -10.23
N ILE A 125 -16.61 -1.24 -9.56
CA ILE A 125 -15.84 -2.42 -9.98
C ILE A 125 -15.66 -3.37 -8.80
N ILE A 126 -15.58 -4.67 -9.08
CA ILE A 126 -15.21 -5.67 -8.08
C ILE A 126 -13.71 -5.92 -8.15
N LEU A 127 -13.06 -5.88 -6.99
CA LEU A 127 -11.69 -6.38 -6.78
C LEU A 127 -11.76 -7.68 -5.99
N VAL A 128 -11.18 -8.75 -6.52
CA VAL A 128 -11.14 -10.07 -5.88
C VAL A 128 -9.71 -10.41 -5.51
N ARG A 129 -9.50 -10.80 -4.25
CA ARG A 129 -8.23 -11.38 -3.79
C ARG A 129 -8.36 -12.91 -3.75
N ALA A 130 -7.74 -13.58 -4.70
CA ALA A 130 -7.67 -15.05 -4.74
C ALA A 130 -6.38 -15.56 -4.09
N ASN A 131 -6.43 -16.78 -3.53
CA ASN A 131 -5.27 -17.42 -2.91
C ASN A 131 -4.29 -17.98 -3.95
N THR A 132 -4.79 -18.40 -5.12
CA THR A 132 -3.98 -18.96 -6.22
C THR A 132 -4.26 -18.25 -7.54
N LYS A 133 -3.28 -18.32 -8.44
CA LYS A 133 -3.35 -17.71 -9.78
C LYS A 133 -3.77 -18.71 -10.87
N GLN A 134 -4.08 -19.97 -10.51
CA GLN A 134 -4.51 -20.97 -11.49
C GLN A 134 -5.81 -20.48 -12.13
N ARG A 135 -5.74 -20.36 -13.46
CA ARG A 135 -6.84 -19.97 -14.33
C ARG A 135 -7.72 -21.16 -14.64
#